data_AF-A0A1M5UES1-F1
#
_entry.id   AF-A0A1M5UES1-F1
#
_cell.length_a   1.000
_cell.length_b   1.000
_cell.length_c   1.000
_cell.angle_alpha   90.00
_cell.angle_beta   90.00
_cell.angle_gamma   90.00
#
_symmetry.space_group_name_H-M   'P 1'
#
loop_
_entity.id
_entity.type
_entity.pdbx_description
1 polymer ?
#
loop_
_entity_poly.entity_id
_entity_poly.type
_entity_poly.pdbx_seq_one_letter_code
_entity_poly.pdbx_strand_id
1 'polypeptide(L)'
;MLAGIGVTGLAGAAGLGLGTTDAVVYTASAQTESNGFALNVDWRETYNGQVLEDTRSAEWTADGPVISLKNVQPGDSGTFSFRIGVADAEGVPVAPRFSFDLTATPEKGINEPEEKAGDTSADDGELEDVVQAKFWRDDGLFAELDPLGGDNAVRDPGEPLIPEGTQGTLGEVASAFEDEGPVSFGCIDGDETITVSFGWAFPAEFSDGDVNVAQGDGVSFDLAVSAEQCDGGST
;
A
#
# COMPACT_ATOMS: atom_id res chain seq x y z
N MET A 1 10.29 33.81 31.69
CA MET A 1 11.16 34.17 30.55
C MET A 1 11.09 33.00 29.60
N LEU A 2 10.66 33.06 28.34
CA LEU A 2 10.35 34.15 27.40
C LEU A 2 9.25 33.60 26.46
N ALA A 3 8.42 34.50 25.94
CA ALA A 3 7.34 34.25 24.99
C ALA A 3 7.84 33.95 23.56
N GLY A 4 7.01 33.29 22.76
CA GLY A 4 7.10 33.23 21.31
C GLY A 4 5.72 32.94 20.70
N ILE A 5 4.97 34.00 20.41
CA ILE A 5 3.74 33.96 19.59
C ILE A 5 4.17 34.14 18.13
N GLY A 6 3.58 33.38 17.21
CA GLY A 6 3.63 33.65 15.77
C GLY A 6 2.39 33.10 15.07
N VAL A 7 1.45 33.99 14.74
CA VAL A 7 0.26 33.75 13.92
C VAL A 7 0.52 34.37 12.53
N THR A 8 0.16 33.66 11.45
CA THR A 8 -0.25 34.13 10.10
C THR A 8 -0.29 32.89 9.19
N GLY A 9 -1.31 32.47 8.43
CA GLY A 9 -2.54 33.10 7.95
C GLY A 9 -2.44 33.36 6.44
N LEU A 10 -3.06 32.53 5.59
CA LEU A 10 -3.48 32.93 4.24
C LEU A 10 -4.83 32.30 3.89
N ALA A 11 -5.84 33.15 3.74
CA ALA A 11 -7.11 32.85 3.09
C ALA A 11 -6.95 33.02 1.57
N GLY A 12 -7.53 32.10 0.80
CA GLY A 12 -7.69 32.20 -0.66
C GLY A 12 -9.17 31.99 -1.03
N ALA A 13 -9.68 32.88 -1.86
CA ALA A 13 -11.10 33.10 -2.12
C ALA A 13 -11.77 32.05 -3.03
N ALA A 14 -13.11 32.06 -2.99
CA ALA A 14 -13.99 31.33 -3.89
C ALA A 14 -13.66 31.51 -5.38
N GLY A 15 -13.70 30.40 -6.12
CA GLY A 15 -13.79 30.36 -7.58
C GLY A 15 -14.72 29.22 -7.99
N LEU A 16 -15.85 29.54 -8.62
CA LEU A 16 -16.69 28.56 -9.31
C LEU A 16 -15.95 28.09 -10.57
N GLY A 17 -15.40 26.88 -10.52
CA GLY A 17 -14.87 26.15 -11.67
C GLY A 17 -15.44 24.74 -11.67
N LEU A 18 -16.19 24.39 -12.72
CA LEU A 18 -16.43 22.99 -13.07
C LEU A 18 -15.09 22.45 -13.59
N GLY A 19 -14.30 21.89 -12.69
CA GLY A 19 -13.01 21.28 -12.96
C GLY A 19 -12.74 20.26 -11.86
N THR A 20 -12.27 19.08 -12.24
CA THR A 20 -11.88 17.98 -11.35
C THR A 20 -10.83 18.48 -10.36
N THR A 21 -11.22 18.77 -9.12
CA THR A 21 -10.29 19.30 -8.10
C THR A 21 -9.65 18.17 -7.30
N ASP A 22 -8.33 18.07 -7.46
CA ASP A 22 -7.25 17.66 -6.56
C ASP A 22 -7.58 16.81 -5.33
N ALA A 23 -6.82 15.72 -5.18
CA ALA A 23 -6.79 14.89 -3.99
C ALA A 23 -6.48 15.74 -2.75
N VAL A 24 -7.34 15.62 -1.74
CA VAL A 24 -7.13 16.27 -0.45
C VAL A 24 -6.14 15.41 0.34
N VAL A 25 -4.86 15.81 0.30
CA VAL A 25 -3.76 15.19 1.05
C VAL A 25 -3.75 15.77 2.46
N TYR A 26 -3.93 14.92 3.48
CA TYR A 26 -3.68 15.29 4.87
C TYR A 26 -2.37 14.67 5.36
N THR A 27 -1.49 15.57 5.79
CA THR A 27 -0.14 15.41 6.35
C THR A 27 -0.14 14.87 7.79
N ALA A 28 0.56 13.76 8.05
CA ALA A 28 1.23 13.45 9.32
C ALA A 28 2.22 12.28 9.16
N SER A 29 3.23 12.23 10.03
CA SER A 29 4.52 11.56 9.85
C SER A 29 4.58 10.04 9.98
N ALA A 30 5.60 9.36 9.41
CA ALA A 30 5.85 7.93 9.65
C ALA A 30 7.26 7.59 10.16
N GLN A 31 7.77 8.32 11.15
CA GLN A 31 8.44 7.58 12.23
C GLN A 31 7.33 6.91 13.02
N THR A 32 7.12 5.62 12.76
CA THR A 32 6.16 4.84 13.53
C THR A 32 6.91 4.16 14.66
N GLU A 33 6.42 4.36 15.89
CA GLU A 33 6.86 3.57 17.03
C GLU A 33 5.97 2.34 17.13
N SER A 34 6.57 1.17 16.94
CA SER A 34 5.91 -0.11 17.18
C SER A 34 6.65 -0.84 18.28
N ASN A 35 5.95 -1.15 19.37
CA ASN A 35 6.52 -1.84 20.54
C ASN A 35 7.80 -1.19 21.12
N GLY A 36 7.94 0.13 20.97
CA GLY A 36 9.11 0.90 21.43
C GLY A 36 10.28 0.96 20.43
N PHE A 37 10.10 0.45 19.20
CA PHE A 37 11.06 0.57 18.11
C PHE A 37 10.61 1.62 17.10
N ALA A 38 11.49 2.56 16.77
CA ALA A 38 11.26 3.53 15.72
C ALA A 38 11.66 2.92 14.35
N LEU A 39 10.72 2.87 13.43
CA LEU A 39 10.94 2.46 12.06
C LEU A 39 10.94 3.68 11.14
N ASN A 40 11.80 3.65 10.13
CA ASN A 40 11.72 4.56 8.99
C ASN A 40 11.00 3.85 7.85
N VAL A 41 10.13 4.60 7.17
CA VAL A 41 9.40 4.14 5.99
C VAL A 41 9.50 5.20 4.91
N ASP A 42 9.81 4.79 3.69
CA ASP A 42 9.58 5.60 2.49
C ASP A 42 8.78 4.78 1.46
N TRP A 43 8.32 5.42 0.38
CA TRP A 43 7.46 4.75 -0.58
C TRP A 43 7.59 5.29 -1.99
N ARG A 44 7.01 4.51 -2.91
CA ARG A 44 6.77 4.88 -4.29
C ARG A 44 5.39 4.43 -4.71
N GLU A 45 4.65 5.35 -5.32
CA GLU A 45 3.37 5.08 -5.95
C GLU A 45 3.47 5.20 -7.47
N THR A 46 2.86 4.25 -8.15
CA THR A 46 2.66 4.27 -9.60
C THR A 46 1.22 4.03 -9.98
N TYR A 47 0.76 4.71 -11.03
CA TYR A 47 -0.57 4.58 -11.62
C TYR A 47 -0.44 4.56 -13.13
N ASN A 48 -0.95 3.51 -13.78
CA ASN A 48 -0.87 3.29 -15.22
C ASN A 48 0.56 3.48 -15.78
N GLY A 49 1.56 2.98 -15.05
CA GLY A 49 2.98 3.07 -15.39
C GLY A 49 3.62 4.44 -15.16
N GLN A 50 2.87 5.44 -14.69
CA GLN A 50 3.42 6.74 -14.30
C GLN A 50 3.72 6.75 -12.80
N VAL A 51 4.88 7.28 -12.42
CA VAL A 51 5.20 7.52 -11.01
C VAL A 51 4.39 8.72 -10.54
N LEU A 52 3.53 8.53 -9.54
CA LEU A 52 2.76 9.60 -8.92
C LEU A 52 3.57 10.26 -7.81
N GLU A 53 4.20 9.45 -6.96
CA GLU A 53 5.06 9.87 -5.87
C GLU A 53 6.23 8.90 -5.71
N ASP A 54 7.41 9.42 -5.38
CA ASP A 54 8.57 8.61 -5.01
C ASP A 54 9.35 9.39 -3.95
N THR A 55 9.22 8.96 -2.70
CA THR A 55 9.90 9.59 -1.55
C THR A 55 11.22 8.91 -1.23
N ARG A 56 11.56 7.82 -1.93
CA ARG A 56 12.81 7.09 -1.74
C ARG A 56 13.98 7.99 -2.10
N SER A 57 14.80 8.25 -1.10
CA SER A 57 15.99 9.05 -1.25
C SER A 57 17.10 8.49 -0.35
N ALA A 58 18.27 9.15 -0.35
CA ALA A 58 19.33 8.83 0.60
C ALA A 58 18.97 9.25 2.03
N GLU A 59 18.03 10.19 2.19
CA GLU A 59 17.49 10.63 3.48
C GLU A 59 16.04 10.14 3.62
N TRP A 60 15.70 9.64 4.80
CA TRP A 60 14.32 9.22 5.11
C TRP A 60 13.43 10.46 5.20
N THR A 61 12.33 10.47 4.44
CA THR A 61 11.34 11.55 4.50
C THR A 61 10.34 11.32 5.62
N ALA A 62 9.85 12.41 6.22
CA ALA A 62 9.08 12.36 7.46
C ALA A 62 7.57 12.19 7.28
N ASP A 63 7.05 11.97 6.08
CA ASP A 63 5.61 11.79 5.83
C ASP A 63 5.27 10.28 5.73
N GLY A 64 4.01 9.89 5.88
CA GLY A 64 3.56 8.51 5.63
C GLY A 64 2.72 8.43 4.35
N PRO A 65 2.67 7.27 3.67
CA PRO A 65 1.93 7.13 2.43
C PRO A 65 0.41 7.15 2.65
N VAL A 66 -0.31 7.86 1.77
CA VAL A 66 -1.77 7.77 1.66
C VAL A 66 -2.14 7.60 0.19
N ILE A 67 -2.68 6.43 -0.16
CA ILE A 67 -3.21 6.17 -1.50
C ILE A 67 -4.70 6.49 -1.47
N SER A 68 -5.13 7.44 -2.30
CA SER A 68 -6.55 7.70 -2.52
C SER A 68 -6.82 7.90 -4.00
N LEU A 69 -7.20 6.81 -4.66
CA LEU A 69 -7.55 6.82 -6.06
C LEU A 69 -9.06 6.96 -6.20
N LYS A 70 -9.48 7.93 -7.00
CA LYS A 70 -10.89 8.13 -7.37
C LYS A 70 -11.05 7.79 -8.82
N ASN A 71 -12.22 7.22 -9.18
CA ASN A 71 -12.56 6.93 -10.57
C ASN A 71 -11.56 5.95 -11.24
N VAL A 72 -11.17 4.91 -10.50
CA VAL A 72 -10.45 3.75 -11.07
C VAL A 72 -11.37 3.09 -12.09
N GLN A 73 -10.88 2.91 -13.31
CA GLN A 73 -11.64 2.33 -14.41
C GLN A 73 -11.11 0.95 -14.79
N PRO A 74 -11.95 0.11 -15.43
CA PRO A 74 -11.48 -1.12 -16.05
C PRO A 74 -10.29 -0.85 -16.99
N GLY A 75 -9.20 -1.59 -16.78
CA GLY A 75 -7.91 -1.43 -17.47
C GLY A 75 -6.86 -0.64 -16.67
N ASP A 76 -7.25 0.02 -15.59
CA ASP A 76 -6.30 0.73 -14.72
C ASP A 76 -5.48 -0.23 -13.85
N SER A 77 -4.27 0.18 -13.52
CA SER A 77 -3.37 -0.58 -12.66
C SER A 77 -2.42 0.34 -11.91
N GLY A 78 -1.85 -0.16 -10.83
CA GLY A 78 -0.87 0.60 -10.07
C GLY A 78 -0.01 -0.29 -9.21
N THR A 79 1.02 0.32 -8.63
CA THR A 79 1.86 -0.33 -7.62
C THR A 79 2.21 0.66 -6.54
N PHE A 80 2.18 0.17 -5.32
CA PHE A 80 2.59 0.89 -4.14
C PHE A 80 3.70 0.11 -3.44
N SER A 81 4.91 0.67 -3.41
CA SER A 81 6.11 0.04 -2.86
C SER A 81 6.55 0.81 -1.62
N PHE A 82 6.91 0.13 -0.55
CA PHE A 82 7.42 0.73 0.68
C PHE A 82 8.70 0.05 1.14
N ARG A 83 9.70 0.87 1.47
CA ARG A 83 10.96 0.41 2.07
C ARG A 83 10.90 0.67 3.57
N ILE A 84 11.27 -0.32 4.35
CA ILE A 84 11.26 -0.29 5.81
C ILE A 84 12.71 -0.43 6.28
N GLY A 85 13.13 0.46 7.17
CA GLY A 85 14.43 0.39 7.86
C GLY A 85 14.30 0.73 9.35
N VAL A 86 15.34 0.47 10.11
CA VAL A 86 15.40 0.83 11.54
C VAL A 86 15.90 2.27 11.68
N ALA A 87 15.23 3.08 12.50
CA ALA A 87 15.64 4.47 12.70
C ALA A 87 16.88 4.63 13.59
N ASP A 88 17.11 3.67 14.49
CA ASP A 88 18.30 3.58 15.33
C ASP A 88 19.11 2.31 15.02
N ALA A 89 20.15 2.49 14.20
CA ALA A 89 21.06 1.45 13.74
C ALA A 89 21.99 0.90 14.85
N GLU A 90 22.07 1.55 16.02
CA GLU A 90 22.92 1.11 17.15
C GLU A 90 22.18 0.16 18.12
N GLY A 91 20.95 -0.23 17.76
CA GLY A 91 20.05 -1.04 18.57
C GLY A 91 20.23 -2.56 18.44
N VAL A 92 19.31 -3.27 19.10
CA VAL A 92 19.11 -4.71 18.95
C VAL A 92 18.41 -5.00 17.61
N PRO A 93 18.69 -6.14 16.93
CA PRO A 93 17.98 -6.49 15.71
C PRO A 93 16.47 -6.53 15.93
N VAL A 94 15.71 -6.05 14.95
CA VAL A 94 14.24 -6.00 14.98
C VAL A 94 13.68 -6.83 13.83
N ALA A 95 12.54 -7.47 14.05
CA ALA A 95 11.79 -8.18 13.02
C ALA A 95 10.58 -7.35 12.62
N PRO A 96 10.62 -6.66 11.46
CA PRO A 96 9.43 -6.03 10.91
C PRO A 96 8.43 -7.09 10.49
N ARG A 97 7.17 -6.83 10.79
CA ARG A 97 6.03 -7.63 10.36
C ARG A 97 5.07 -6.76 9.59
N PHE A 98 4.48 -7.34 8.56
CA PHE A 98 3.54 -6.66 7.69
C PHE A 98 2.17 -7.32 7.74
N SER A 99 1.12 -6.51 7.80
CA SER A 99 -0.26 -6.96 7.63
C SER A 99 -0.99 -6.08 6.62
N PHE A 100 -2.02 -6.67 6.04
CA PHE A 100 -2.96 -6.03 5.13
C PHE A 100 -4.36 -6.45 5.55
N ASP A 101 -5.22 -5.45 5.72
CA ASP A 101 -6.58 -5.66 6.22
C ASP A 101 -7.56 -4.92 5.30
N LEU A 102 -8.51 -5.64 4.69
CA LEU A 102 -9.61 -5.04 3.94
C LEU A 102 -10.66 -4.52 4.93
N THR A 103 -10.82 -3.21 5.02
CA THR A 103 -11.59 -2.56 6.10
C THR A 103 -13.01 -2.17 5.72
N ALA A 104 -13.28 -1.98 4.42
CA ALA A 104 -14.64 -1.74 3.92
C ALA A 104 -14.75 -2.02 2.42
N THR A 105 -15.93 -2.49 2.01
CA THR A 105 -16.31 -2.76 0.62
C THR A 105 -17.63 -2.04 0.32
N PRO A 106 -17.64 -0.69 0.34
CA PRO A 106 -18.88 0.08 0.26
C PRO A 106 -19.60 -0.07 -1.07
N GLU A 107 -20.83 -0.59 -0.99
CA GLU A 107 -21.83 -0.60 -2.06
C GLU A 107 -22.43 0.80 -2.27
N LYS A 108 -22.62 1.22 -3.54
CA LYS A 108 -23.25 2.52 -3.88
C LYS A 108 -24.65 2.41 -4.49
N GLY A 109 -25.23 1.23 -4.40
CA GLY A 109 -26.56 0.89 -4.86
C GLY A 109 -26.52 0.39 -6.31
N ILE A 110 -27.08 -0.80 -6.51
CA ILE A 110 -27.26 -1.45 -7.81
C ILE A 110 -27.84 -0.50 -8.88
N ASN A 111 -27.01 -0.15 -9.85
CA ASN A 111 -27.36 0.61 -11.03
C ASN A 111 -27.74 -0.29 -12.22
N GLU A 112 -28.25 0.30 -13.32
CA GLU A 112 -28.69 -0.47 -14.49
C GLU A 112 -27.56 -1.34 -15.10
N PRO A 113 -26.33 -0.84 -15.25
CA PRO A 113 -25.17 -1.66 -15.62
C PRO A 113 -24.92 -2.85 -14.69
N GLU A 114 -24.94 -2.65 -13.37
CA GLU A 114 -24.73 -3.70 -12.36
C GLU A 114 -25.82 -4.77 -12.41
N GLU A 115 -27.10 -4.36 -12.43
CA GLU A 115 -28.24 -5.28 -12.54
C GLU A 115 -28.14 -6.14 -13.82
N LYS A 116 -27.65 -5.54 -14.91
CA LYS A 116 -27.43 -6.25 -16.18
C LYS A 116 -26.22 -7.18 -16.14
N ALA A 117 -25.19 -6.82 -15.38
CA ALA A 117 -24.03 -7.66 -15.09
C ALA A 117 -24.37 -8.82 -14.15
N GLY A 118 -25.53 -8.76 -13.48
CA GLY A 118 -26.04 -9.80 -12.61
C GLY A 118 -25.74 -9.57 -11.13
N ASP A 119 -25.42 -8.34 -10.76
CA ASP A 119 -25.29 -7.93 -9.36
C ASP A 119 -26.64 -8.11 -8.63
N THR A 120 -26.56 -8.66 -7.41
CA THR A 120 -27.67 -8.86 -6.50
C THR A 120 -27.36 -8.45 -5.06
N SER A 121 -26.18 -7.91 -4.79
CA SER A 121 -25.73 -7.53 -3.46
C SER A 121 -26.12 -6.09 -3.18
N ALA A 122 -26.95 -5.88 -2.16
CA ALA A 122 -27.49 -4.53 -1.88
C ALA A 122 -26.67 -3.74 -0.86
N ASP A 123 -25.74 -4.40 -0.16
CA ASP A 123 -25.08 -3.86 1.03
C ASP A 123 -23.55 -4.00 1.03
N ASP A 124 -22.99 -4.93 0.24
CA ASP A 124 -21.55 -5.19 0.09
C ASP A 124 -21.19 -5.05 -1.40
N GLY A 125 -20.19 -4.23 -1.73
CA GLY A 125 -19.80 -4.00 -3.13
C GLY A 125 -18.85 -5.09 -3.65
N GLU A 126 -18.73 -5.21 -4.97
CA GLU A 126 -18.02 -6.31 -5.63
C GLU A 126 -16.58 -5.96 -6.07
N LEU A 127 -16.11 -4.75 -5.77
CA LEU A 127 -14.85 -4.28 -6.32
C LEU A 127 -13.63 -5.11 -5.87
N GLU A 128 -13.62 -5.62 -4.64
CA GLU A 128 -12.58 -6.50 -4.13
C GLU A 128 -12.52 -7.86 -4.82
N ASP A 129 -13.64 -8.31 -5.39
CA ASP A 129 -13.76 -9.59 -6.08
C ASP A 129 -13.28 -9.51 -7.53
N VAL A 130 -13.14 -8.30 -8.08
CA VAL A 130 -12.70 -8.10 -9.46
C VAL A 130 -11.28 -7.53 -9.55
N VAL A 131 -10.87 -6.67 -8.61
CA VAL A 131 -9.52 -6.09 -8.59
C VAL A 131 -8.51 -7.19 -8.30
N GLN A 132 -7.59 -7.40 -9.23
CA GLN A 132 -6.49 -8.34 -9.05
C GLN A 132 -5.41 -7.70 -8.20
N ALA A 133 -4.90 -8.44 -7.22
CA ALA A 133 -3.97 -8.00 -6.21
C ALA A 133 -2.85 -9.01 -5.98
N LYS A 134 -1.70 -8.51 -5.53
CA LYS A 134 -0.60 -9.30 -4.99
C LYS A 134 0.34 -8.42 -4.18
N PHE A 135 1.01 -9.03 -3.20
CA PHE A 135 2.20 -8.43 -2.59
C PHE A 135 3.42 -9.29 -2.89
N TRP A 136 4.59 -8.65 -2.96
CA TRP A 136 5.86 -9.34 -3.10
C TRP A 136 6.97 -8.58 -2.40
N ARG A 137 8.04 -9.31 -2.09
CA ARG A 137 9.29 -8.72 -1.61
C ARG A 137 10.09 -8.21 -2.82
N ASP A 138 10.35 -6.92 -2.86
CA ASP A 138 10.93 -6.18 -4.00
C ASP A 138 12.44 -5.99 -3.79
N ASP A 139 13.14 -7.09 -3.57
CA ASP A 139 14.57 -7.11 -3.26
C ASP A 139 15.43 -7.33 -4.53
N GLY A 140 14.79 -7.64 -5.67
CA GLY A 140 15.45 -7.91 -6.94
C GLY A 140 16.08 -9.30 -7.06
N LEU A 141 16.65 -9.55 -8.24
CA LEU A 141 17.42 -10.76 -8.54
C LEU A 141 18.85 -10.62 -7.99
N PHE A 142 19.35 -11.68 -7.34
CA PHE A 142 20.70 -11.73 -6.77
C PHE A 142 20.97 -10.68 -5.67
N ALA A 143 20.02 -10.50 -4.74
CA ALA A 143 20.11 -9.59 -3.58
C ALA A 143 21.47 -9.63 -2.83
N GLU A 144 22.22 -10.74 -2.92
CA GLU A 144 23.51 -10.95 -2.25
C GLU A 144 24.75 -10.43 -3.01
N LEU A 145 24.67 -10.15 -4.32
CA LEU A 145 25.86 -9.87 -5.15
C LEU A 145 25.79 -8.56 -5.95
N ASP A 146 24.61 -8.14 -6.39
CA ASP A 146 24.30 -6.85 -7.04
C ASP A 146 22.77 -6.85 -7.25
N PRO A 147 21.97 -6.09 -6.46
CA PRO A 147 20.51 -6.12 -6.57
C PRO A 147 20.07 -5.49 -7.89
N LEU A 148 20.11 -6.29 -8.95
CA LEU A 148 19.59 -5.93 -10.25
C LEU A 148 18.07 -6.11 -10.19
N GLY A 149 17.36 -4.99 -10.10
CA GLY A 149 15.90 -4.96 -10.17
C GLY A 149 15.19 -4.76 -8.84
N GLY A 150 15.88 -4.74 -7.69
CA GLY A 150 15.22 -4.42 -6.42
C GLY A 150 14.75 -2.96 -6.35
N ASP A 151 13.82 -2.69 -5.43
CA ASP A 151 13.22 -1.38 -5.20
C ASP A 151 12.64 -0.75 -6.49
N ASN A 152 12.08 -1.54 -7.39
CA ASN A 152 11.65 -1.02 -8.70
C ASN A 152 10.12 -0.94 -8.86
N ALA A 153 9.35 -1.42 -7.87
CA ALA A 153 7.89 -1.52 -7.90
C ALA A 153 7.37 -2.41 -9.05
N VAL A 154 8.16 -3.38 -9.50
CA VAL A 154 7.83 -4.36 -10.53
C VAL A 154 8.24 -5.72 -10.01
N ARG A 155 7.32 -6.69 -10.04
CA ARG A 155 7.67 -8.04 -9.61
C ARG A 155 8.61 -8.73 -10.60
N ASP A 156 9.87 -8.89 -10.22
CA ASP A 156 10.88 -9.59 -11.00
C ASP A 156 10.82 -11.13 -10.80
N PRO A 157 11.32 -11.92 -11.77
CA PRO A 157 11.33 -13.38 -11.65
C PRO A 157 12.11 -13.83 -10.41
N GLY A 158 11.45 -14.59 -9.53
CA GLY A 158 12.08 -15.13 -8.31
C GLY A 158 11.76 -14.34 -7.04
N GLU A 159 11.16 -13.16 -7.15
CA GLU A 159 10.70 -12.40 -5.98
C GLU A 159 9.52 -13.10 -5.30
N PRO A 160 9.61 -13.39 -3.98
CA PRO A 160 8.60 -14.15 -3.28
C PRO A 160 7.32 -13.33 -3.11
N LEU A 161 6.17 -13.99 -3.27
CA LEU A 161 4.86 -13.41 -2.94
C LEU A 161 4.69 -13.39 -1.41
N ILE A 162 3.87 -12.45 -0.95
CA ILE A 162 3.50 -12.27 0.46
C ILE A 162 1.97 -12.19 0.56
N PRO A 163 1.27 -13.05 1.31
CA PRO A 163 1.70 -14.37 1.80
C PRO A 163 2.31 -15.28 0.72
N GLU A 164 3.03 -16.33 1.13
CA GLU A 164 3.74 -17.21 0.19
C GLU A 164 2.77 -17.85 -0.82
N GLY A 165 3.04 -17.64 -2.11
CA GLY A 165 2.23 -18.20 -3.19
C GLY A 165 0.89 -17.51 -3.45
N THR A 166 0.58 -16.43 -2.73
CA THR A 166 -0.72 -15.75 -2.82
C THR A 166 -0.73 -14.64 -3.86
N GLN A 167 -1.65 -14.76 -4.81
CA GLN A 167 -2.06 -13.73 -5.77
C GLN A 167 -3.48 -14.07 -6.25
N GLY A 168 -4.31 -13.08 -6.54
CA GLY A 168 -5.71 -13.32 -6.88
C GLY A 168 -6.52 -12.03 -6.84
N THR A 169 -7.79 -12.12 -6.47
CA THR A 169 -8.60 -10.93 -6.19
C THR A 169 -8.12 -10.24 -4.91
N LEU A 170 -8.49 -8.97 -4.72
CA LEU A 170 -8.16 -8.24 -3.50
C LEU A 170 -8.76 -8.92 -2.27
N GLY A 171 -9.98 -9.43 -2.39
CA GLY A 171 -10.64 -10.24 -1.35
C GLY A 171 -9.85 -11.51 -1.01
N GLU A 172 -9.42 -12.27 -2.01
CA GLU A 172 -8.62 -13.50 -1.82
C GLU A 172 -7.27 -13.20 -1.12
N VAL A 173 -6.60 -12.11 -1.51
CA VAL A 173 -5.36 -11.67 -0.89
C VAL A 173 -5.61 -11.22 0.56
N ALA A 174 -6.70 -10.50 0.82
CA ALA A 174 -7.09 -10.09 2.17
C ALA A 174 -7.30 -11.30 3.08
N SER A 175 -8.10 -12.28 2.65
CA SER A 175 -8.32 -13.52 3.41
C SER A 175 -7.03 -14.29 3.68
N ALA A 176 -6.08 -14.30 2.76
CA ALA A 176 -4.79 -14.94 2.98
C ALA A 176 -3.97 -14.26 4.10
N PHE A 177 -4.02 -12.92 4.20
CA PHE A 177 -3.40 -12.18 5.31
C PHE A 177 -4.13 -12.41 6.64
N GLU A 178 -5.46 -12.51 6.63
CA GLU A 178 -6.25 -12.85 7.82
C GLU A 178 -5.90 -14.25 8.36
N ASP A 179 -5.75 -15.22 7.45
CA ASP A 179 -5.44 -16.61 7.78
C ASP A 179 -3.99 -16.79 8.29
N GLU A 180 -3.01 -16.12 7.66
CA GLU A 180 -1.59 -16.21 8.05
C GLU A 180 -1.25 -15.30 9.24
N GLY A 181 -1.94 -14.17 9.38
CA GLY A 181 -1.59 -13.08 10.29
C GLY A 181 -0.39 -12.25 9.79
N PRO A 182 0.14 -11.35 10.63
CA PRO A 182 1.26 -10.49 10.24
C PRO A 182 2.51 -11.27 9.82
N VAL A 183 2.92 -11.10 8.56
CA VAL A 183 4.06 -11.80 7.94
C VAL A 183 5.36 -11.17 8.41
N SER A 184 6.27 -11.97 8.97
CA SER A 184 7.60 -11.53 9.40
C SER A 184 8.60 -11.60 8.26
N PHE A 185 9.45 -10.57 8.13
CA PHE A 185 10.52 -10.53 7.13
C PHE A 185 11.88 -10.98 7.64
N GLY A 186 11.94 -11.46 8.88
CA GLY A 186 13.19 -11.77 9.57
C GLY A 186 13.79 -10.54 10.25
N CYS A 187 14.90 -10.75 10.94
CA CYS A 187 15.60 -9.71 11.67
C CYS A 187 16.38 -8.82 10.72
N ILE A 188 16.24 -7.51 10.87
CA ILE A 188 17.10 -6.49 10.29
C ILE A 188 17.84 -5.72 11.39
N ASP A 189 19.07 -5.32 11.11
CA ASP A 189 19.84 -4.41 11.94
C ASP A 189 20.57 -3.34 11.13
N GLY A 190 21.18 -2.38 11.81
CA GLY A 190 22.06 -1.41 11.17
C GLY A 190 21.38 -0.60 10.05
N ASP A 191 21.93 -0.72 8.84
CA ASP A 191 21.46 -0.10 7.60
C ASP A 191 20.67 -1.06 6.69
N GLU A 192 20.33 -2.25 7.16
CA GLU A 192 19.51 -3.19 6.42
C GLU A 192 18.08 -2.64 6.22
N THR A 193 17.55 -2.86 5.02
CA THR A 193 16.19 -2.46 4.65
C THR A 193 15.45 -3.61 4.00
N ILE A 194 14.13 -3.63 4.16
CA ILE A 194 13.22 -4.54 3.46
C ILE A 194 12.31 -3.71 2.58
N THR A 195 12.06 -4.17 1.36
CA THR A 195 11.09 -3.54 0.47
C THR A 195 9.97 -4.50 0.13
N VAL A 196 8.75 -4.00 0.26
CA VAL A 196 7.53 -4.74 -0.06
C VAL A 196 6.72 -3.91 -1.02
N SER A 197 6.17 -4.57 -2.02
CA SER A 197 5.39 -3.94 -3.08
C SER A 197 4.02 -4.57 -3.17
N PHE A 198 2.99 -3.72 -3.22
CA PHE A 198 1.59 -4.03 -3.46
C PHE A 198 1.25 -3.66 -4.91
N GLY A 199 0.85 -4.64 -5.72
CA GLY A 199 0.39 -4.42 -7.08
C GLY A 199 -1.09 -4.68 -7.18
N TRP A 200 -1.80 -3.78 -7.86
CA TRP A 200 -3.22 -3.94 -8.15
C TRP A 200 -3.50 -3.69 -9.64
N ALA A 201 -4.54 -4.35 -10.16
CA ALA A 201 -5.05 -4.13 -11.50
C ALA A 201 -6.55 -4.31 -11.51
N PHE A 202 -7.27 -3.32 -12.04
CA PHE A 202 -8.67 -3.47 -12.40
C PHE A 202 -8.73 -4.04 -13.83
N PRO A 203 -9.00 -5.33 -14.03
CA PRO A 203 -9.04 -5.92 -15.36
C PRO A 203 -10.02 -5.17 -16.28
N ALA A 204 -9.61 -4.94 -17.54
CA ALA A 204 -10.50 -4.39 -18.57
C ALA A 204 -11.62 -5.38 -18.94
N GLU A 205 -11.32 -6.67 -18.87
CA GLU A 205 -12.20 -7.80 -19.12
C GLU A 205 -11.76 -8.96 -18.22
N PHE A 206 -12.68 -9.81 -17.77
CA PHE A 206 -12.35 -11.07 -17.09
C PHE A 206 -13.07 -12.26 -17.73
N SER A 207 -12.51 -13.46 -17.55
CA SER A 207 -12.96 -14.66 -18.25
C SER A 207 -14.39 -15.07 -17.89
N ASP A 208 -14.82 -14.74 -16.67
CA ASP A 208 -16.08 -15.18 -16.10
C ASP A 208 -16.80 -13.99 -15.46
N GLY A 209 -17.73 -13.38 -16.18
CA GLY A 209 -18.61 -12.30 -15.70
C GLY A 209 -18.46 -10.99 -16.45
N ASP A 210 -19.01 -9.92 -15.89
CA ASP A 210 -19.01 -8.57 -16.46
C ASP A 210 -18.45 -7.59 -15.43
N VAL A 211 -17.41 -6.83 -15.80
CA VAL A 211 -16.71 -5.85 -14.95
C VAL A 211 -17.62 -4.75 -14.43
N ASN A 212 -18.76 -4.53 -15.09
CA ASN A 212 -19.77 -3.61 -14.63
C ASN A 212 -20.49 -4.06 -13.36
N VAL A 213 -20.24 -5.28 -12.86
CA VAL A 213 -20.79 -5.75 -11.58
C VAL A 213 -20.31 -4.90 -10.39
N ALA A 214 -19.13 -4.29 -10.48
CA ALA A 214 -18.53 -3.47 -9.41
C ALA A 214 -18.61 -1.95 -9.69
N GLN A 215 -19.60 -1.52 -10.48
CA GLN A 215 -19.61 -0.17 -11.04
C GLN A 215 -20.11 0.88 -10.05
N GLY A 216 -19.19 1.50 -9.35
CA GLY A 216 -19.50 2.61 -8.44
C GLY A 216 -19.14 2.30 -7.01
N ASP A 217 -18.82 1.05 -6.75
CA ASP A 217 -18.33 0.53 -5.49
C ASP A 217 -16.99 1.11 -5.11
N GLY A 218 -16.56 0.77 -3.90
CA GLY A 218 -15.24 1.09 -3.42
C GLY A 218 -14.66 -0.04 -2.60
N VAL A 219 -13.37 0.09 -2.35
CA VAL A 219 -12.64 -0.70 -1.37
C VAL A 219 -11.86 0.25 -0.49
N SER A 220 -11.72 -0.10 0.78
CA SER A 220 -10.83 0.55 1.74
C SER A 220 -10.03 -0.53 2.43
N PHE A 221 -8.74 -0.28 2.63
CA PHE A 221 -7.84 -1.21 3.26
C PHE A 221 -6.77 -0.48 4.05
N ASP A 222 -6.21 -1.17 5.04
CA ASP A 222 -5.08 -0.70 5.83
C ASP A 222 -3.84 -1.55 5.50
N LEU A 223 -2.69 -0.87 5.40
CA LEU A 223 -1.38 -1.49 5.32
C LEU A 223 -0.65 -1.15 6.62
N ALA A 224 -0.26 -2.15 7.40
CA ALA A 224 0.38 -1.93 8.67
C ALA A 224 1.75 -2.59 8.75
N VAL A 225 2.71 -1.83 9.27
CA VAL A 225 4.03 -2.32 9.64
C VAL A 225 4.15 -2.27 11.16
N SER A 226 4.50 -3.41 11.75
CA SER A 226 4.85 -3.51 13.16
C SER A 226 6.26 -4.03 13.32
N ALA A 227 6.86 -3.86 14.50
CA ALA A 227 8.18 -4.39 14.80
C ALA A 227 8.19 -5.12 16.13
N GLU A 228 8.95 -6.20 16.18
CA GLU A 228 9.25 -6.93 17.40
C GLU A 228 10.77 -7.03 17.57
N GLN A 229 11.23 -7.08 18.82
CA GLN A 229 12.63 -7.36 19.09
C GLN A 229 12.95 -8.78 18.66
N CYS A 230 14.06 -8.99 17.95
CA CYS A 230 14.59 -10.33 17.77
C CYS A 230 15.15 -10.86 19.09
N ASP A 231 14.94 -12.15 19.35
CA ASP A 231 15.67 -12.83 20.41
C ASP A 231 17.16 -12.69 20.15
N GLY A 232 17.92 -12.21 21.15
CA GLY A 232 19.37 -12.02 21.06
C GLY A 232 20.10 -13.35 20.90
N GLY A 233 20.06 -13.91 19.70
CA GLY A 233 20.84 -15.06 19.27
C GLY A 233 21.67 -14.63 18.07
N SER A 234 22.92 -14.25 18.32
CA SER A 234 23.93 -14.06 17.28
C SER A 234 23.86 -15.22 16.27
N THR A 235 23.71 -14.89 14.98
CA THR A 235 24.16 -15.79 13.93
C THR A 235 25.67 -15.69 13.76
#